data_AF-A0A2D4IRN1-F1
#
_entry.id   AF-A0A2D4IRN1-F1
#
_cell.length_a   1.000
_cell.length_b   1.000
_cell.length_c   1.000
_cell.angle_alpha   90.00
_cell.angle_beta   90.00
_cell.angle_gamma   90.00
#
_symmetry.space_group_name_H-M   'P 1'
#
loop_
_entity.id
_entity.type
_entity.pdbx_description
1 polymer ?
#
loop_
_entity_poly.entity_id
_entity_poly.type
_entity_poly.pdbx_seq_one_letter_code
_entity_poly.pdbx_strand_id
1 'polypeptide(L)'
;EPDWARELELCSKFLEIDERNFHCWDYRRFVVQRSKVLPQDELAFSDSLITRNFSNYSSWHYRSLLLPQLYPDPQHQGRITEEILLKELDLVQNAFFTDPNDQSAWFYHRWLLGRGDPEPTIRCVYVNRENTSLAVAFSHPVAVAPASHDLIVFGDESPLVVRWRTPDGKNKPGYMWLCDLPTSALNDHWPQHTFRILWDEGHVQKECVLFKGHKDCWNQDSVTEEQVFRCELSFEKSTVLQSELESCKELQALEPENKWCLLTIILLMRALDPLVYEQETLRYFAALKA
;
A
#
# COMPACT_ATOMS: atom_id res chain seq x y z
N GLU A 1 -1.52 18.69 -37.79
CA GLU A 1 -1.43 17.91 -36.53
C GLU A 1 -1.21 16.45 -36.88
N PRO A 2 -0.61 15.62 -35.99
CA PRO A 2 -0.48 14.19 -36.21
C PRO A 2 -1.85 13.51 -36.32
N ASP A 3 -1.96 12.47 -37.15
CA ASP A 3 -3.17 11.65 -37.26
C ASP A 3 -3.20 10.58 -36.16
N TRP A 4 -3.69 10.97 -34.99
CA TRP A 4 -3.68 10.10 -33.81
C TRP A 4 -4.56 8.85 -33.95
N ALA A 5 -5.65 8.92 -34.73
CA ALA A 5 -6.51 7.77 -34.98
C ALA A 5 -5.74 6.67 -35.73
N ARG A 6 -4.96 7.07 -36.74
CA ARG A 6 -4.07 6.16 -37.47
C ARG A 6 -2.98 5.58 -36.59
N GLU A 7 -2.39 6.36 -35.68
CA GLU A 7 -1.36 5.86 -34.77
C GLU A 7 -1.92 4.85 -33.74
N LEU A 8 -3.16 5.06 -33.26
CA LEU A 8 -3.85 4.09 -32.38
C LEU A 8 -4.20 2.80 -33.13
N GLU A 9 -4.69 2.90 -34.36
CA GLU A 9 -4.97 1.74 -35.22
C GLU A 9 -3.68 0.95 -35.50
N LEU A 10 -2.57 1.65 -35.74
CA LEU A 10 -1.26 1.04 -35.88
C LEU A 10 -0.88 0.25 -34.62
N CYS A 11 -1.03 0.85 -33.44
CA CYS A 11 -0.79 0.15 -32.17
C CYS A 11 -1.67 -1.10 -32.03
N SER A 12 -2.97 -1.01 -32.36
CA SER A 12 -3.88 -2.16 -32.31
C SER A 12 -3.41 -3.29 -33.22
N LYS A 13 -2.99 -3.00 -34.46
CA LYS A 13 -2.45 -4.01 -35.40
C LYS A 13 -1.16 -4.66 -34.88
N PHE A 14 -0.25 -3.90 -34.29
CA PHE A 14 0.97 -4.47 -33.71
C PHE A 14 0.69 -5.35 -32.49
N LEU A 15 -0.27 -4.97 -31.65
CA LEU A 15 -0.70 -5.76 -30.49
C LEU A 15 -1.60 -6.95 -30.86
N GLU A 16 -2.18 -6.98 -32.05
CA GLU A 16 -2.80 -8.19 -32.62
C GLU A 16 -1.75 -9.24 -33.03
N ILE A 17 -0.60 -8.80 -33.53
CA ILE A 17 0.49 -9.68 -33.96
C ILE A 17 1.31 -10.16 -32.76
N ASP A 18 1.67 -9.24 -31.86
CA ASP A 18 2.38 -9.54 -30.62
C ASP A 18 1.81 -8.68 -29.49
N GLU A 19 0.88 -9.27 -28.75
CA GLU A 19 0.17 -8.60 -27.67
C GLU A 19 1.04 -8.32 -26.43
N ARG A 20 2.26 -8.88 -26.39
CA ARG A 20 3.25 -8.70 -25.33
C ARG A 20 4.35 -7.70 -25.72
N ASN A 21 4.24 -7.07 -26.89
CA ASN A 21 5.21 -6.08 -27.36
C ASN A 21 5.17 -4.81 -26.48
N PHE A 22 6.03 -4.76 -25.47
CA PHE A 22 6.10 -3.65 -24.54
C PHE A 22 6.46 -2.31 -25.22
N HIS A 23 7.24 -2.32 -26.30
CA HIS A 23 7.52 -1.10 -27.07
C HIS A 23 6.25 -0.52 -27.71
N CYS A 24 5.36 -1.39 -28.20
CA CYS A 24 4.07 -0.96 -28.74
C CYS A 24 3.15 -0.44 -27.64
N TRP A 25 3.14 -1.07 -26.47
CA TRP A 25 2.41 -0.58 -25.31
C TRP A 25 2.91 0.79 -24.84
N ASP A 26 4.22 1.00 -24.79
CA ASP A 26 4.84 2.28 -24.45
C ASP A 26 4.47 3.36 -25.47
N TYR A 27 4.55 3.04 -26.77
CA TYR A 27 4.15 3.95 -27.84
C TYR A 27 2.67 4.29 -27.78
N ARG A 28 1.80 3.30 -27.51
CA ARG A 28 0.36 3.53 -27.33
C ARG A 28 0.10 4.50 -26.18
N ARG A 29 0.75 4.33 -25.03
CA ARG A 29 0.61 5.28 -23.89
C ARG A 29 1.08 6.68 -24.25
N PHE A 30 2.16 6.82 -25.02
CA PHE A 30 2.60 8.11 -25.55
C PHE A 30 1.53 8.74 -26.47
N VAL A 31 0.96 7.97 -27.39
CA VAL A 31 -0.09 8.44 -28.30
C VAL A 31 -1.32 8.89 -27.53
N VAL A 32 -1.82 8.08 -26.58
CA VAL A 32 -2.98 8.39 -25.71
C VAL A 32 -2.78 9.71 -24.95
N GLN A 33 -1.59 9.90 -24.35
CA GLN A 33 -1.27 11.15 -23.64
C GLN A 33 -1.29 12.39 -24.54
N ARG A 34 -0.95 12.23 -25.83
CA ARG A 34 -0.90 13.33 -26.81
C ARG A 34 -2.24 13.59 -27.49
N SER A 35 -3.04 12.54 -27.68
CA SER A 35 -4.32 12.58 -28.40
C SER A 35 -5.52 12.87 -27.51
N LYS A 36 -5.34 12.89 -26.18
CA LYS A 36 -6.41 13.09 -25.18
C LYS A 36 -7.53 12.05 -25.27
N VAL A 37 -7.18 10.83 -25.68
CA VAL A 37 -8.09 9.67 -25.53
C VAL A 37 -8.46 9.52 -24.06
N LEU A 38 -9.72 9.22 -23.79
CA LEU A 38 -10.22 9.11 -22.43
C LEU A 38 -9.71 7.79 -21.81
N PRO A 39 -9.33 7.78 -20.52
CA PRO A 39 -8.87 6.55 -19.88
C PRO A 39 -9.92 5.42 -19.90
N GLN A 40 -11.21 5.75 -19.99
CA GLN A 40 -12.30 4.77 -20.16
C GLN A 40 -12.19 3.99 -21.49
N ASP A 41 -11.79 4.66 -22.57
CA ASP A 41 -11.63 4.02 -23.89
C ASP A 41 -10.45 3.04 -23.86
N GLU A 42 -9.37 3.40 -23.16
CA GLU A 42 -8.20 2.54 -22.98
C GLU A 42 -8.48 1.37 -22.03
N LEU A 43 -9.35 1.56 -21.03
CA LEU A 43 -9.81 0.47 -20.17
C LEU A 43 -10.61 -0.54 -21.01
N ALA A 44 -11.55 -0.07 -21.83
CA ALA A 44 -12.31 -0.91 -22.76
C ALA A 44 -11.42 -1.62 -23.79
N PHE A 45 -10.36 -0.96 -24.26
CA PHE A 45 -9.34 -1.60 -25.10
C PHE A 45 -8.66 -2.77 -24.35
N SER A 46 -8.27 -2.57 -23.09
CA SER A 46 -7.70 -3.65 -22.27
C SER A 46 -8.68 -4.80 -22.03
N ASP A 47 -9.97 -4.51 -21.83
CA ASP A 47 -11.04 -5.53 -21.68
C ASP A 47 -11.13 -6.41 -22.92
N SER A 48 -11.08 -5.80 -24.10
CA SER A 48 -11.15 -6.53 -25.38
C SER A 48 -9.97 -7.49 -25.57
N LEU A 49 -8.78 -7.08 -25.12
CA LEU A 49 -7.56 -7.89 -25.20
C LEU A 49 -7.59 -9.04 -24.20
N ILE A 50 -8.03 -8.80 -22.97
CA ILE A 50 -8.15 -9.84 -21.93
C ILE A 50 -9.21 -10.87 -22.32
N THR A 51 -10.37 -10.43 -22.82
CA THR A 51 -11.42 -11.32 -23.31
C THR A 51 -10.93 -12.24 -24.43
N ARG A 52 -10.02 -11.74 -25.28
CA ARG A 52 -9.40 -12.53 -26.36
C ARG A 52 -8.31 -13.46 -25.82
N ASN A 53 -7.47 -12.97 -24.91
CA ASN A 53 -6.43 -13.74 -24.26
C ASN A 53 -6.18 -13.25 -22.83
N PHE A 54 -6.64 -14.02 -21.84
CA PHE A 54 -6.45 -13.72 -20.43
C PHE A 54 -4.98 -13.80 -19.99
N SER A 55 -4.08 -14.39 -20.78
CA SER A 55 -2.63 -14.42 -20.52
C SER A 55 -1.85 -13.19 -20.95
N ASN A 56 -2.56 -12.15 -21.38
CA ASN A 56 -1.93 -10.88 -21.70
C ASN A 56 -1.57 -10.09 -20.44
N TYR A 57 -0.37 -10.35 -19.90
CA TYR A 57 0.20 -9.59 -18.78
C TYR A 57 0.19 -8.07 -18.99
N SER A 58 0.44 -7.62 -20.22
CA SER A 58 0.53 -6.19 -20.52
C SER A 58 -0.83 -5.50 -20.39
N SER A 59 -1.92 -6.19 -20.76
CA SER A 59 -3.27 -5.69 -20.56
C SER A 59 -3.62 -5.58 -19.08
N TRP A 60 -3.35 -6.61 -18.27
CA TRP A 60 -3.55 -6.56 -16.81
C TRP A 60 -2.74 -5.44 -16.15
N HIS A 61 -1.47 -5.31 -16.55
CA HIS A 61 -0.64 -4.21 -16.08
C HIS A 61 -1.23 -2.86 -16.47
N TYR A 62 -1.72 -2.72 -17.69
CA TYR A 62 -2.31 -1.45 -18.13
C TYR A 62 -3.58 -1.09 -17.35
N ARG A 63 -4.43 -2.07 -17.03
CA ARG A 63 -5.55 -1.90 -16.10
C ARG A 63 -5.13 -1.38 -14.74
N SER A 64 -4.06 -1.95 -14.17
CA SER A 64 -3.52 -1.53 -12.87
C SER A 64 -3.09 -0.05 -12.83
N LEU A 65 -2.79 0.54 -14.00
CA LEU A 65 -2.47 1.96 -14.14
C LEU A 65 -3.71 2.81 -14.39
N LEU A 66 -4.69 2.31 -15.15
CA LEU A 66 -5.89 3.05 -15.55
C LEU A 66 -6.92 3.12 -14.42
N LEU A 67 -7.14 2.02 -13.69
CA LEU A 67 -8.21 1.94 -12.69
C LEU A 67 -8.05 2.96 -11.55
N PRO A 68 -6.85 3.19 -10.97
CA PRO A 68 -6.69 4.23 -9.94
C PRO A 68 -6.93 5.65 -10.45
N GLN A 69 -6.75 5.91 -11.76
CA GLN A 69 -7.04 7.21 -12.37
C GLN A 69 -8.54 7.44 -12.55
N LEU A 70 -9.28 6.36 -12.84
CA LEU A 70 -10.72 6.39 -13.09
C LEU A 70 -11.56 6.29 -11.82
N TYR A 71 -11.10 5.48 -10.86
CA TYR A 71 -11.86 5.09 -9.68
C TYR A 71 -10.95 5.08 -8.44
N PRO A 72 -10.32 6.22 -8.07
CA PRO A 72 -9.47 6.28 -6.88
C PRO A 72 -10.28 5.96 -5.63
N ASP A 73 -9.66 5.26 -4.67
CA ASP A 73 -10.26 5.09 -3.35
C ASP A 73 -10.23 6.44 -2.60
N PRO A 74 -11.40 7.03 -2.26
CA PRO A 74 -11.45 8.30 -1.55
C PRO A 74 -10.76 8.27 -0.19
N GLN A 75 -10.66 7.09 0.45
CA GLN A 75 -10.01 6.93 1.75
C GLN A 75 -8.52 6.57 1.64
N HIS A 76 -8.02 6.34 0.42
CA HIS A 76 -6.62 5.93 0.14
C HIS A 76 -6.15 4.69 0.92
N GLN A 77 -7.08 3.82 1.36
CA GLN A 77 -6.75 2.56 2.04
C GLN A 77 -6.46 1.45 1.01
N GLY A 78 -7.31 1.38 -0.02
CA GLY A 78 -7.15 0.57 -1.21
C GLY A 78 -6.59 1.37 -2.39
N ARG A 79 -6.41 0.68 -3.52
CA ARG A 79 -5.93 1.29 -4.78
C ARG A 79 -7.06 1.87 -5.63
N ILE A 80 -8.25 1.32 -5.46
CA ILE A 80 -9.46 1.58 -6.25
C ILE A 80 -10.69 1.49 -5.35
N THR A 81 -11.81 2.07 -5.77
CA THR A 81 -13.07 1.94 -5.03
C THR A 81 -13.47 0.48 -4.84
N GLU A 82 -14.13 0.18 -3.72
CA GLU A 82 -14.52 -1.20 -3.39
C GLU A 82 -15.44 -1.80 -4.46
N GLU A 83 -16.39 -1.03 -5.00
CA GLU A 83 -17.28 -1.49 -6.07
C GLU A 83 -16.50 -2.02 -7.28
N ILE A 84 -15.45 -1.31 -7.69
CA ILE A 84 -14.61 -1.71 -8.83
C ILE A 84 -13.69 -2.86 -8.44
N LEU A 85 -13.17 -2.86 -7.21
CA LEU A 85 -12.37 -3.97 -6.68
C LEU A 85 -13.12 -5.31 -6.76
N LEU A 86 -14.39 -5.35 -6.34
CA LEU A 86 -15.19 -6.58 -6.37
C LEU A 86 -15.43 -7.07 -7.81
N LYS A 87 -15.64 -6.15 -8.76
CA LYS A 87 -15.77 -6.47 -10.20
C LYS A 87 -14.47 -7.03 -10.78
N GLU A 88 -13.33 -6.44 -10.42
CA GLU A 88 -12.02 -6.90 -10.87
C GLU A 88 -11.63 -8.24 -10.25
N LEU A 89 -12.02 -8.52 -9.00
CA LEU A 89 -11.84 -9.82 -8.34
C LEU A 89 -12.58 -10.92 -9.10
N ASP A 90 -13.86 -10.71 -9.43
CA ASP A 90 -14.63 -11.66 -10.26
C ASP A 90 -14.00 -11.86 -11.65
N LEU A 91 -13.57 -10.78 -12.30
CA LEU A 91 -12.90 -10.84 -13.61
C LEU A 91 -11.62 -11.69 -13.57
N VAL A 92 -10.74 -11.42 -12.60
CA VAL A 92 -9.47 -12.14 -12.49
C VAL A 92 -9.66 -13.57 -12.02
N GLN A 93 -10.67 -13.83 -11.18
CA GLN A 93 -11.05 -15.17 -10.75
C GLN A 93 -11.38 -16.04 -11.95
N ASN A 94 -12.26 -15.57 -12.84
CA ASN A 94 -12.60 -16.29 -14.06
C ASN A 94 -11.38 -16.61 -14.93
N ALA A 95 -10.40 -15.70 -14.99
CA ALA A 95 -9.16 -15.89 -15.75
C ALA A 95 -8.31 -17.05 -15.19
N PHE A 96 -7.96 -17.02 -13.91
CA PHE A 96 -7.06 -18.04 -13.34
C PHE A 96 -7.74 -19.38 -13.04
N PHE A 97 -9.07 -19.46 -12.98
CA PHE A 97 -9.77 -20.75 -12.99
C PHE A 97 -9.89 -21.36 -14.40
N THR A 98 -9.83 -20.53 -15.45
CA THR A 98 -9.82 -21.00 -16.84
C THR A 98 -8.45 -21.53 -17.25
N ASP A 99 -7.37 -20.82 -16.87
CA ASP A 99 -5.99 -21.28 -17.04
C ASP A 99 -5.18 -21.06 -15.75
N PRO A 100 -5.15 -22.06 -14.84
CA PRO A 100 -4.42 -21.97 -13.58
C PRO A 100 -2.91 -21.80 -13.73
N ASN A 101 -2.34 -22.14 -14.89
CA ASN A 101 -0.90 -22.03 -15.14
C ASN A 101 -0.49 -20.60 -15.55
N ASP A 102 -1.44 -19.77 -15.95
CA ASP A 102 -1.19 -18.39 -16.33
C ASP A 102 -0.95 -17.49 -15.12
N GLN A 103 0.32 -17.14 -14.93
CA GLN A 103 0.76 -16.28 -13.84
C GLN A 103 0.18 -14.86 -13.88
N SER A 104 -0.26 -14.37 -15.05
CA SER A 104 -0.62 -12.96 -15.24
C SER A 104 -1.82 -12.57 -14.39
N ALA A 105 -2.86 -13.40 -14.43
CA ALA A 105 -4.05 -13.24 -13.60
C ALA A 105 -3.70 -13.31 -12.11
N TRP A 106 -2.86 -14.26 -11.68
CA TRP A 106 -2.43 -14.36 -10.27
C TRP A 106 -1.66 -13.13 -9.77
N PHE A 107 -0.77 -12.57 -10.60
CA PHE A 107 -0.06 -11.32 -10.25
C PHE A 107 -1.02 -10.13 -10.15
N TYR A 108 -2.00 -10.05 -11.06
CA TYR A 108 -3.03 -9.02 -11.02
C TYR A 108 -3.94 -9.16 -9.81
N HIS A 109 -4.37 -10.38 -9.46
CA HIS A 109 -5.13 -10.68 -8.24
C HIS A 109 -4.36 -10.27 -6.99
N ARG A 110 -3.06 -10.60 -6.91
CA ARG A 110 -2.19 -10.12 -5.83
C ARG A 110 -2.11 -8.58 -5.77
N TRP A 111 -2.17 -7.90 -6.92
CA TRP A 111 -2.25 -6.45 -6.97
C TRP A 111 -3.61 -5.93 -6.45
N LEU A 112 -4.72 -6.59 -6.75
CA LEU A 112 -6.04 -6.25 -6.21
C LEU A 112 -6.13 -6.42 -4.69
N LEU A 113 -5.49 -7.47 -4.14
CA LEU A 113 -5.36 -7.67 -2.69
C LEU A 113 -4.38 -6.69 -2.02
N GLY A 114 -3.62 -5.93 -2.81
CA GLY A 114 -2.66 -4.95 -2.32
C GLY A 114 -3.31 -3.70 -1.71
N ARG A 115 -2.51 -2.94 -0.97
CA ARG A 115 -2.92 -1.65 -0.39
C ARG A 115 -2.62 -0.50 -1.34
N GLY A 116 -3.27 0.64 -1.11
CA GLY A 116 -2.73 1.91 -1.59
C GLY A 116 -1.31 2.15 -1.10
N ASP A 117 -0.62 3.12 -1.67
CA ASP A 117 0.66 3.60 -1.15
C ASP A 117 0.36 4.76 -0.20
N PRO A 118 0.26 4.53 1.13
CA PRO A 118 -0.10 5.59 2.05
C PRO A 118 1.06 6.58 2.18
N GLU A 119 0.73 7.86 2.32
CA GLU A 119 1.73 8.90 2.58
C GLU A 119 2.49 8.63 3.90
N PRO A 120 3.73 9.12 4.03
CA PRO A 120 4.49 9.00 5.27
C PRO A 120 3.73 9.62 6.45
N THR A 121 3.50 8.81 7.49
CA THR A 121 2.84 9.24 8.74
C THR A 121 3.69 8.90 9.95
N ILE A 122 3.43 9.56 11.07
CA ILE A 122 4.11 9.30 12.34
C ILE A 122 3.43 8.10 13.01
N ARG A 123 4.17 6.99 13.15
CA ARG A 123 3.71 5.77 13.81
C ARG A 123 3.88 5.81 15.33
N CYS A 124 4.97 6.41 15.80
CA CYS A 124 5.29 6.43 17.22
C CYS A 124 6.06 7.69 17.59
N VAL A 125 5.74 8.24 18.75
CA VAL A 125 6.52 9.25 19.45
C VAL A 125 6.90 8.68 20.80
N TYR A 126 8.15 8.84 21.19
CA TYR A 126 8.67 8.43 22.50
C TYR A 126 9.51 9.56 23.10
N VAL A 127 9.27 9.86 24.38
CA VAL A 127 10.03 10.87 25.12
C VAL A 127 10.69 10.21 26.32
N ASN A 128 11.98 10.47 26.51
CA ASN A 128 12.76 9.96 27.63
C ASN A 128 13.32 11.12 28.46
N ARG A 129 12.97 11.15 29.74
CA ARG A 129 13.39 12.18 30.69
C ARG A 129 14.87 12.07 31.06
N GLU A 130 15.38 10.85 31.24
CA GLU A 130 16.77 10.61 31.68
C GLU A 130 17.78 11.05 30.61
N ASN A 131 17.48 10.77 29.35
CA ASN A 131 18.32 11.15 28.21
C ASN A 131 17.98 12.53 27.64
N THR A 132 16.96 13.21 28.18
CA THR A 132 16.43 14.48 27.67
C THR A 132 16.20 14.43 26.15
N SER A 133 15.57 13.37 25.66
CA SER A 133 15.49 13.08 24.22
C SER A 133 14.08 12.72 23.79
N LEU A 134 13.75 13.07 22.56
CA LEU A 134 12.53 12.68 21.88
C LEU A 134 12.86 11.88 20.62
N ALA A 135 12.14 10.80 20.39
CA ALA A 135 12.22 9.95 19.22
C ALA A 135 10.89 9.94 18.47
N VAL A 136 10.96 9.98 17.15
CA VAL A 136 9.82 9.87 16.23
C VAL A 136 10.10 8.73 15.26
N ALA A 137 9.14 7.82 15.10
CA ALA A 137 9.17 6.76 14.11
C ALA A 137 8.08 6.97 13.05
N PHE A 138 8.44 6.77 11.79
CA PHE A 138 7.58 6.97 10.62
C PHE A 138 7.16 5.64 9.98
N SER A 139 6.08 5.68 9.19
CA SER A 139 5.63 4.54 8.36
C SER A 139 6.57 4.26 7.18
N HIS A 140 7.29 5.28 6.71
CA HIS A 140 8.21 5.24 5.58
C HIS A 140 9.54 5.91 5.92
N PRO A 141 10.63 5.60 5.20
CA PRO A 141 11.87 6.37 5.33
C PRO A 141 11.63 7.81 4.87
N VAL A 142 11.83 8.77 5.77
CA VAL A 142 11.71 10.20 5.46
C VAL A 142 13.05 10.89 5.64
N ALA A 143 13.28 11.95 4.85
CA ALA A 143 14.43 12.83 4.99
C ALA A 143 14.01 14.04 5.83
N VAL A 144 14.67 14.25 6.97
CA VAL A 144 14.41 15.38 7.85
C VAL A 144 15.69 16.22 7.95
N ALA A 145 15.62 17.50 7.60
CA ALA A 145 16.73 18.40 7.81
C ALA A 145 16.98 18.60 9.32
N PRO A 146 18.23 18.82 9.77
CA PRO A 146 18.50 19.03 11.19
C PRO A 146 17.68 20.17 11.81
N ALA A 147 17.41 21.25 11.07
CA ALA A 147 16.49 22.32 11.46
C ALA A 147 15.26 22.29 10.54
N SER A 148 14.53 21.17 10.55
CA SER A 148 13.34 20.99 9.72
C SER A 148 12.20 21.91 10.14
N HIS A 149 11.48 22.43 9.15
CA HIS A 149 10.21 23.11 9.36
C HIS A 149 9.01 22.17 9.15
N ASP A 150 9.26 20.97 8.63
CA ASP A 150 8.21 19.98 8.35
C ASP A 150 7.98 19.06 9.54
N LEU A 151 9.00 18.83 10.38
CA LEU A 151 8.89 18.05 11.62
C LEU A 151 9.09 18.95 12.83
N ILE A 152 7.99 19.37 13.44
CA ILE A 152 7.97 20.36 14.52
C ILE A 152 7.55 19.70 15.84
N VAL A 153 8.19 20.08 16.94
CA VAL A 153 7.81 19.67 18.31
C VAL A 153 7.26 20.86 19.06
N PHE A 154 6.11 20.68 19.70
CA PHE A 154 5.56 21.59 20.70
C PHE A 154 5.65 20.92 22.07
N GLY A 155 6.11 21.66 23.08
CA GLY A 155 6.07 21.30 24.49
C GLY A 155 5.13 22.25 25.21
N ASP A 156 4.08 21.73 25.85
CA ASP A 156 3.04 22.51 26.54
C ASP A 156 2.51 23.68 25.66
N GLU A 157 2.11 23.35 24.42
CA GLU A 157 1.65 24.29 23.38
C GLU A 157 2.65 25.33 22.88
N SER A 158 3.90 25.29 23.35
CA SER A 158 4.96 26.19 22.89
C SER A 158 5.93 25.48 21.94
N PRO A 159 6.31 26.07 20.80
CA PRO A 159 7.24 25.44 19.86
C PRO A 159 8.62 25.29 20.49
N LEU A 160 9.23 24.11 20.32
CA LEU A 160 10.58 23.80 20.79
C LEU A 160 11.56 23.87 19.62
N VAL A 161 12.64 24.63 19.80
CA VAL A 161 13.75 24.67 18.83
C VAL A 161 14.63 23.44 19.06
N VAL A 162 14.50 22.45 18.18
CA VAL A 162 15.22 21.18 18.27
C VAL A 162 16.08 20.94 17.04
N ARG A 163 17.08 20.05 17.18
CA ARG A 163 17.85 19.56 16.04
C ARG A 163 17.64 18.07 15.83
N TRP A 164 17.08 17.73 14.68
CA TRP A 164 16.82 16.34 14.30
C TRP A 164 18.08 15.64 13.80
N ARG A 165 18.20 14.35 14.15
CA ARG A 165 19.24 13.45 13.65
C ARG A 165 18.75 12.02 13.54
N THR A 166 19.34 11.24 12.65
CA THR A 166 19.18 9.78 12.68
C THR A 166 19.98 9.17 13.83
N PRO A 167 19.61 7.97 14.32
CA PRO A 167 20.38 7.27 15.36
C PRO A 167 21.86 7.05 15.02
N ASP A 168 22.19 6.91 13.73
CA ASP A 168 23.56 6.75 13.25
C ASP A 168 24.29 8.08 12.95
N GLY A 169 23.61 9.22 13.13
CA GLY A 169 24.12 10.57 12.89
C GLY A 169 24.36 10.94 11.43
N LYS A 170 24.05 10.06 10.46
CA LYS A 170 24.31 10.32 9.03
C LYS A 170 23.24 11.16 8.35
N ASN A 171 22.05 11.27 8.95
CA ASN A 171 20.90 12.03 8.45
C ASN A 171 20.50 11.66 7.02
N LYS A 172 20.62 10.37 6.68
CA LYS A 172 20.04 9.80 5.46
C LYS A 172 18.54 9.55 5.68
N PRO A 173 17.74 9.41 4.60
CA PRO A 173 16.34 8.99 4.74
C PRO A 173 16.22 7.75 5.63
N GLY A 174 15.38 7.83 6.65
CA GLY A 174 15.29 6.81 7.69
C GLY A 174 13.93 6.81 8.37
N TYR A 175 13.60 5.69 9.01
CA TYR A 175 12.33 5.51 9.72
C TYR A 175 12.29 6.22 11.07
N MET A 176 13.45 6.56 11.64
CA MET A 176 13.55 7.05 13.01
C MET A 176 14.40 8.31 13.06
N TRP A 177 13.88 9.31 13.76
CA TRP A 177 14.51 10.59 13.98
C TRP A 177 14.48 10.94 15.45
N LEU A 178 15.61 11.47 15.94
CA LEU A 178 15.84 11.80 17.34
C LEU A 178 16.17 13.28 17.46
N CYS A 179 15.77 13.90 18.56
CA CYS A 179 16.26 15.21 18.95
C CYS A 179 16.46 15.29 20.47
N ASP A 180 17.33 16.20 20.90
CA ASP A 180 17.49 16.51 22.31
C ASP A 180 16.49 17.61 22.69
N LEU A 181 15.79 17.41 23.80
CA LEU A 181 14.83 18.35 24.36
C LEU A 181 15.55 19.32 25.30
N PRO A 182 15.13 20.60 25.34
CA PRO A 182 15.63 21.52 26.34
C PRO A 182 15.20 21.05 27.74
N THR A 183 16.10 21.13 28.72
CA THR A 183 15.82 20.70 30.11
C THR A 183 14.62 21.42 30.72
N SER A 184 14.33 22.65 30.27
CA SER A 184 13.13 23.39 30.67
C SER A 184 11.82 22.73 30.25
N ALA A 185 11.81 21.93 29.18
CA ALA A 185 10.63 21.19 28.71
C ALA A 185 10.36 19.90 29.51
N LEU A 186 11.27 19.50 30.41
CA LEU A 186 11.18 18.27 31.21
C LEU A 186 11.33 18.57 32.71
N ASN A 187 10.87 19.74 33.13
CA ASN A 187 10.99 20.15 34.53
C ASN A 187 10.05 19.35 35.46
N ASP A 188 10.22 19.50 36.77
CA ASP A 188 9.35 18.86 37.78
C ASP A 188 8.39 19.86 38.45
N HIS A 189 8.32 21.09 37.93
CA HIS A 189 7.43 22.13 38.46
C HIS A 189 5.97 21.82 38.14
N TRP A 190 5.71 21.28 36.95
CA TRP A 190 4.37 20.94 36.48
C TRP A 190 4.03 19.46 36.75
N PRO A 191 2.74 19.11 36.89
CA PRO A 191 2.32 17.73 37.12
C PRO A 191 2.48 16.85 35.87
N GLN A 192 2.52 17.46 34.68
CA GLN A 192 2.71 16.79 33.41
C GLN A 192 3.30 17.75 32.37
N HIS A 193 3.87 17.18 31.31
CA HIS A 193 4.29 17.88 30.10
C HIS A 193 3.67 17.21 28.88
N THR A 194 3.06 17.99 27.99
CA THR A 194 2.49 17.49 26.74
C THR A 194 3.45 17.76 25.58
N PHE A 195 3.75 16.73 24.79
CA PHE A 195 4.56 16.82 23.59
C PHE A 195 3.71 16.53 22.37
N ARG A 196 3.53 17.53 21.51
CA ARG A 196 2.78 17.41 20.25
C ARG A 196 3.72 17.57 19.07
N ILE A 197 3.75 16.56 18.20
CA ILE A 197 4.66 16.47 17.06
C ILE A 197 3.81 16.64 15.81
N LEU A 198 4.21 17.58 14.95
CA LEU A 198 3.57 17.84 13.67
C LEU A 198 4.49 17.41 12.54
N TRP A 199 3.92 16.78 11.51
CA TRP A 199 4.58 16.40 10.27
C TRP A 199 3.78 16.93 9.06
N ASP A 200 4.49 17.20 7.97
CA ASP A 200 3.92 17.56 6.67
C ASP A 200 2.95 18.75 6.76
N GLU A 201 3.47 19.93 7.11
CA GLU A 201 2.68 21.16 7.33
C GLU A 201 1.56 21.03 8.38
N GLY A 202 1.59 19.99 9.22
CA GLY A 202 0.59 19.73 10.27
C GLY A 202 -0.58 18.85 9.83
N HIS A 203 -0.55 18.29 8.63
CA HIS A 203 -1.55 17.29 8.20
C HIS A 203 -1.48 16.01 9.04
N VAL A 204 -0.29 15.68 9.55
CA VAL A 204 -0.07 14.55 10.45
C VAL A 204 0.35 15.07 11.81
N GLN A 205 -0.29 14.56 12.88
CA GLN A 205 0.08 14.91 14.24
C GLN A 205 0.02 13.71 15.18
N LYS A 206 0.87 13.72 16.21
CA LYS A 206 0.84 12.74 17.29
C LYS A 206 1.27 13.39 18.60
N GLU A 207 0.63 13.00 19.69
CA GLU A 207 0.80 13.63 21.00
C GLU A 207 1.05 12.59 22.09
N CYS A 208 1.98 12.86 23.00
CA CYS A 208 2.18 12.05 24.20
C CYS A 208 2.34 12.95 25.44
N VAL A 209 1.92 12.43 26.60
CA VAL A 209 1.95 13.16 27.87
C VAL A 209 2.93 12.50 28.84
N LEU A 210 3.92 13.25 29.29
CA LEU A 210 4.88 12.83 30.31
C LEU A 210 4.43 13.30 31.69
N PHE A 211 4.00 12.38 32.54
CA PHE A 211 3.63 12.70 33.92
C PHE A 211 4.84 12.91 34.83
N LYS A 212 4.66 13.71 35.88
CA LYS A 212 5.67 13.89 36.92
C LYS A 212 6.03 12.56 37.58
N GLY A 213 7.32 12.32 37.77
CA GLY A 213 7.85 11.08 38.35
C GLY A 213 7.94 9.90 37.37
N HIS A 214 7.36 10.01 36.16
CA HIS A 214 7.59 9.03 35.10
C HIS A 214 8.90 9.32 34.36
N LYS A 215 9.59 8.24 33.99
CA LYS A 215 10.85 8.30 33.25
C LYS A 215 10.66 8.58 31.76
N ASP A 216 9.54 8.13 31.22
CA ASP A 216 9.23 8.21 29.80
C ASP A 216 7.72 8.22 29.54
N CYS A 217 7.38 8.54 28.29
CA CYS A 217 6.04 8.41 27.74
C CYS A 217 6.10 8.13 26.24
N TRP A 218 5.01 7.61 25.68
CA TRP A 218 4.89 7.41 24.25
C TRP A 218 3.44 7.49 23.79
N ASN A 219 3.29 7.68 22.48
CA ASN A 219 2.06 7.40 21.76
C ASN A 219 2.44 6.60 20.53
N GLN A 220 1.89 5.39 20.39
CA GLN A 220 2.16 4.49 19.29
C GLN A 220 0.84 4.09 18.65
N ASP A 221 0.83 4.01 17.32
CA ASP A 221 -0.28 3.44 16.56
C ASP A 221 -0.54 2.00 17.01
N SER A 222 -1.77 1.71 17.43
CA SER A 222 -2.20 0.33 17.66
C SER A 222 -2.23 -0.40 16.31
N VAL A 223 -1.52 -1.52 16.21
CA VAL A 223 -1.47 -2.32 14.97
C VAL A 223 -2.87 -2.70 14.47
N THR A 224 -3.77 -2.98 15.42
CA THR A 224 -5.14 -3.41 15.16
C THR A 224 -6.04 -2.24 14.77
N GLU A 225 -6.00 -1.13 15.51
CA GLU A 225 -6.89 0.01 15.29
C GLU A 225 -6.45 0.85 14.08
N GLU A 226 -5.15 1.01 13.88
CA GLU A 226 -4.55 1.77 12.78
C GLU A 226 -4.30 0.92 11.53
N GLN A 227 -4.86 -0.30 11.51
CA GLN A 227 -4.95 -1.13 10.31
C GLN A 227 -3.58 -1.33 9.63
N VAL A 228 -2.51 -1.43 10.41
CA VAL A 228 -1.11 -1.31 9.92
C VAL A 228 -0.78 -2.40 8.91
N PHE A 229 -1.26 -3.62 9.15
CA PHE A 229 -1.00 -4.78 8.29
C PHE A 229 -2.24 -5.34 7.59
N ARG A 230 -3.44 -4.95 8.05
CA ARG A 230 -4.76 -5.38 7.56
C ARG A 230 -5.73 -4.18 7.47
N CYS A 231 -6.54 -4.11 6.41
CA CYS A 231 -7.63 -3.13 6.28
C CYS A 231 -8.90 -3.82 6.74
N GLU A 232 -9.79 -3.10 7.42
CA GLU A 232 -11.12 -3.63 7.69
C GLU A 232 -11.80 -3.97 6.37
N LEU A 233 -12.44 -5.14 6.34
CA LEU A 233 -13.18 -5.62 5.19
C LEU A 233 -14.65 -5.30 5.44
N SER A 234 -15.33 -4.76 4.41
CA SER A 234 -16.78 -4.77 4.37
C SER A 234 -17.31 -6.21 4.41
N PHE A 235 -18.60 -6.35 4.72
CA PHE A 235 -19.25 -7.65 4.70
C PHE A 235 -19.20 -8.28 3.30
N GLU A 236 -19.44 -7.48 2.26
CA GLU A 236 -19.41 -7.86 0.85
C GLU A 236 -18.01 -8.36 0.45
N LYS A 237 -16.97 -7.57 0.72
CA LYS A 237 -15.59 -7.94 0.41
C LYS A 237 -15.15 -9.18 1.19
N SER A 238 -15.49 -9.28 2.46
CA SER A 238 -15.17 -10.48 3.26
C SER A 238 -15.83 -11.73 2.69
N THR A 239 -17.07 -11.63 2.19
CA THR A 239 -17.80 -12.76 1.61
C THR A 239 -17.16 -13.20 0.29
N VAL A 240 -16.79 -12.26 -0.58
CA VAL A 240 -16.10 -12.56 -1.85
C VAL A 240 -14.77 -13.23 -1.59
N LEU A 241 -13.92 -12.68 -0.71
CA LEU A 241 -12.61 -13.24 -0.41
C LEU A 241 -12.70 -14.63 0.25
N GLN A 242 -13.72 -14.87 1.08
CA GLN A 242 -13.95 -16.22 1.64
C GLN A 242 -14.35 -17.21 0.55
N SER A 243 -15.23 -16.80 -0.37
CA SER A 243 -15.60 -17.64 -1.51
C SER A 243 -14.40 -17.97 -2.38
N GLU A 244 -13.56 -16.98 -2.71
CA GLU A 244 -12.32 -17.19 -3.45
C GLU A 244 -11.36 -18.14 -2.73
N LEU A 245 -11.25 -18.03 -1.40
CA LEU A 245 -10.40 -18.91 -0.59
C LEU A 245 -10.85 -20.37 -0.71
N GLU A 246 -12.14 -20.64 -0.59
CA GLU A 246 -12.67 -22.00 -0.74
C GLU A 246 -12.46 -22.52 -2.17
N SER A 247 -12.75 -21.71 -3.20
CA SER A 247 -12.52 -22.11 -4.59
C SER A 247 -11.03 -22.38 -4.89
N CYS A 248 -10.11 -21.61 -4.29
CA CYS A 248 -8.68 -21.88 -4.44
C CYS A 248 -8.28 -23.19 -3.75
N LYS A 249 -8.86 -23.52 -2.59
CA LYS A 249 -8.61 -24.81 -1.93
C LYS A 249 -9.12 -25.99 -2.78
N GLU A 250 -10.26 -25.83 -3.45
CA GLU A 250 -10.75 -26.81 -4.42
C GLU A 250 -9.79 -26.96 -5.61
N LEU A 251 -9.30 -25.85 -6.17
CA LEU A 251 -8.30 -25.88 -7.24
C LEU A 251 -7.00 -26.55 -6.80
N GLN A 252 -6.54 -26.29 -5.58
CA GLN A 252 -5.36 -26.96 -5.01
C GLN A 252 -5.56 -28.48 -4.94
N ALA A 253 -6.76 -28.98 -4.65
CA ALA A 253 -7.02 -30.41 -4.63
C ALA A 253 -6.90 -31.04 -6.04
N LEU A 254 -7.21 -30.27 -7.09
CA LEU A 254 -7.06 -30.68 -8.49
C LEU A 254 -5.62 -30.52 -9.00
N GLU A 255 -4.95 -29.44 -8.60
CA GLU A 255 -3.57 -29.10 -8.98
C GLU A 255 -2.68 -28.85 -7.75
N PRO A 256 -2.22 -29.90 -7.05
CA PRO A 256 -1.50 -29.76 -5.78
C PRO A 256 -0.18 -28.99 -5.88
N GLU A 257 0.45 -28.99 -7.06
CA GLU A 257 1.74 -28.34 -7.33
C GLU A 257 1.60 -26.91 -7.86
N ASN A 258 0.37 -26.38 -7.98
CA ASN A 258 0.16 -25.03 -8.47
C ASN A 258 0.60 -23.99 -7.42
N LYS A 259 1.85 -23.55 -7.56
CA LYS A 259 2.49 -22.56 -6.68
C LYS A 259 1.73 -21.24 -6.58
N TRP A 260 1.01 -20.85 -7.63
CA TRP A 260 0.26 -19.60 -7.64
C TRP A 260 -0.99 -19.73 -6.78
N CYS A 261 -1.72 -20.83 -6.95
CA CYS A 261 -2.87 -21.17 -6.11
C CYS A 261 -2.48 -21.23 -4.62
N LEU A 262 -1.39 -21.95 -4.28
CA LEU A 262 -0.88 -22.04 -2.90
C LEU A 262 -0.54 -20.66 -2.30
N LEU A 263 0.13 -19.80 -3.08
CA LEU A 263 0.46 -18.44 -2.63
C LEU A 263 -0.81 -17.59 -2.46
N THR A 264 -1.78 -17.70 -3.37
CA THR A 264 -3.05 -16.96 -3.30
C THR A 264 -3.85 -17.36 -2.07
N ILE A 265 -3.91 -18.65 -1.73
CA ILE A 265 -4.55 -19.14 -0.49
C ILE A 265 -3.94 -18.45 0.75
N ILE A 266 -2.60 -18.35 0.82
CA ILE A 266 -1.91 -17.64 1.90
C ILE A 266 -2.29 -16.15 1.94
N LEU A 267 -2.34 -15.49 0.79
CA LEU A 267 -2.67 -14.07 0.70
C LEU A 267 -4.13 -13.79 1.09
N LEU A 268 -5.06 -14.67 0.69
CA LEU A 268 -6.47 -14.60 1.08
C LEU A 268 -6.66 -14.81 2.57
N MET A 269 -6.01 -15.83 3.16
CA MET A 269 -6.01 -16.05 4.62
C MET A 269 -5.46 -14.84 5.38
N ARG A 270 -4.38 -14.22 4.88
CA ARG A 270 -3.84 -12.98 5.46
C ARG A 270 -4.83 -11.82 5.35
N ALA A 271 -5.55 -11.69 4.23
CA ALA A 271 -6.53 -10.62 4.03
C ALA A 271 -7.77 -10.80 4.92
N LEU A 272 -8.23 -12.05 5.06
CA LEU A 272 -9.44 -12.44 5.80
C LEU A 272 -9.24 -12.47 7.31
N ASP A 273 -8.25 -13.20 7.82
CA ASP A 273 -7.92 -13.22 9.23
C ASP A 273 -6.58 -13.93 9.49
N PRO A 274 -5.45 -13.20 9.61
CA PRO A 274 -4.14 -13.81 9.77
C PRO A 274 -3.97 -14.56 11.10
N LEU A 275 -4.74 -14.22 12.14
CA LEU A 275 -4.64 -14.85 13.46
C LEU A 275 -5.41 -16.17 13.48
N VAL A 276 -6.63 -16.18 12.94
CA VAL A 276 -7.43 -17.40 12.82
C VAL A 276 -6.74 -18.42 11.89
N TYR A 277 -6.14 -17.95 10.80
CA TYR A 277 -5.50 -18.81 9.80
C TYR A 277 -4.00 -19.05 10.03
N GLU A 278 -3.42 -18.67 11.18
CA GLU A 278 -1.97 -18.74 11.42
C GLU A 278 -1.39 -20.15 11.16
N GLN A 279 -1.97 -21.15 11.81
CA GLN A 279 -1.51 -22.55 11.73
C GLN A 279 -1.67 -23.13 10.32
N GLU A 280 -2.71 -22.73 9.60
CA GLU A 280 -2.96 -23.16 8.23
C GLU A 280 -1.99 -22.46 7.27
N THR A 281 -1.79 -21.16 7.43
CA THR A 281 -0.82 -20.35 6.68
C THR A 281 0.59 -20.94 6.75
N LEU A 282 1.06 -21.33 7.95
CA LEU A 282 2.36 -21.97 8.11
C LEU A 282 2.47 -23.30 7.35
N ARG A 283 1.40 -24.10 7.32
CA ARG A 283 1.34 -25.36 6.54
C ARG A 283 1.41 -25.09 5.04
N TYR A 284 0.67 -24.10 4.55
CA TYR A 284 0.72 -23.71 3.14
C TYR A 284 2.09 -23.16 2.73
N PHE A 285 2.77 -22.39 3.58
CA PHE A 285 4.17 -21.99 3.31
C PHE A 285 5.12 -23.19 3.22
N ALA A 286 4.94 -24.20 4.07
CA ALA A 286 5.74 -25.41 4.01
C ALA A 286 5.49 -26.19 2.70
N ALA A 287 4.23 -26.29 2.26
CA ALA A 287 3.86 -26.92 1.00
C ALA A 287 4.41 -26.16 -0.22
N LEU A 288 4.30 -24.83 -0.23
CA LEU A 288 4.80 -23.98 -1.32
C LEU A 288 6.34 -24.01 -1.45
N LYS A 289 7.05 -24.33 -0.36
CA LYS A 289 8.52 -24.40 -0.33
C LYS A 289 9.05 -25.77 -0.77
N ALA A 290 8.25 -26.83 -0.63
CA ALA A 290 8.62 -28.20 -1.00
C ALA A 290 8.76 -28.35 -2.51
#